data_AF-A0A1E3LRN3-F1
#
_entry.id   AF-A0A1E3LRN3-F1
#
_cell.length_a   1.000
_cell.length_b   1.000
_cell.length_c   1.000
_cell.angle_alpha   90.00
_cell.angle_beta   90.00
_cell.angle_gamma   90.00
#
_symmetry.space_group_name_H-M   'P 1'
#
loop_
_entity.id
_entity.type
_entity.pdbx_description
1 polymer ?
#
loop_
_entity_poly.entity_id
_entity_poly.type
_entity_poly.pdbx_seq_one_letter_code
_entity_poly.pdbx_strand_id
1 'polypeptide(L)'
;MDWKEAGEWAATVALIAGLLLFPKWMSFRRRAIAGAILFPVGWAGASGGLALGDRPFMQSEAVAFTWMGISVLAIVLGITLLVPVVFEWIRKRRAPRRTTERWRAGNWNS
;
A
#
# COMPACT_ATOMS: atom_id res chain seq x y z
N MET A 1 18.90 7.66 27.65
CA MET A 1 17.82 7.34 26.71
C MET A 1 16.72 6.73 27.53
N ASP A 2 15.57 7.40 27.60
CA ASP A 2 14.49 7.00 28.50
C ASP A 2 13.84 5.71 27.99
N TRP A 3 13.54 4.76 28.87
CA TRP A 3 13.01 3.45 28.46
C TRP A 3 11.66 3.58 27.75
N LYS A 4 10.92 4.67 28.01
CA LYS A 4 9.71 5.05 27.28
C LYS A 4 10.00 5.49 25.84
N GLU A 5 10.96 6.36 25.61
CA GLU A 5 11.35 6.79 24.26
C GLU A 5 11.84 5.59 23.43
N ALA A 6 12.65 4.70 24.01
CA ALA A 6 13.12 3.50 23.34
C ALA A 6 11.95 2.58 22.92
N GLY A 7 10.90 2.47 23.74
CA GLY A 7 9.68 1.73 23.42
C GLY A 7 8.88 2.36 22.28
N GLU A 8 8.76 3.68 22.24
CA GLU A 8 8.09 4.41 21.16
C GLU A 8 8.81 4.22 19.82
N TRP A 9 10.13 4.38 19.79
CA TRP A 9 10.93 4.15 18.59
C TRP A 9 10.85 2.70 18.11
N ALA A 10 10.90 1.73 19.01
CA ALA A 10 10.76 0.31 18.67
C ALA A 10 9.38 0.01 18.07
N ALA A 11 8.31 0.58 18.63
CA ALA A 11 6.96 0.44 18.09
C ALA A 11 6.84 1.06 16.69
N THR A 12 7.38 2.26 16.48
CA THR A 12 7.40 2.91 15.16
C THR A 12 8.16 2.09 14.14
N VAL A 13 9.35 1.60 14.48
CA VAL A 13 10.17 0.77 13.58
C VAL A 13 9.46 -0.55 13.26
N ALA A 14 8.83 -1.20 14.24
CA ALA A 14 8.05 -2.41 14.03
C ALA A 14 6.84 -2.16 13.11
N LEU A 15 6.17 -1.01 13.25
CA LEU A 15 5.03 -0.63 12.42
C LEU A 15 5.46 -0.37 10.97
N ILE A 16 6.58 0.33 10.76
CA ILE A 16 7.18 0.55 9.44
C ILE A 16 7.60 -0.79 8.80
N ALA A 17 8.30 -1.64 9.56
CA ALA A 17 8.72 -2.96 9.09
C ALA A 17 7.50 -3.84 8.74
N GLY A 18 6.46 -3.82 9.57
CA GLY A 18 5.19 -4.47 9.33
C GLY A 18 4.57 -4.01 8.01
N LEU A 19 4.47 -2.70 7.77
CA LEU A 19 3.96 -2.13 6.52
C LEU A 19 4.78 -2.56 5.30
N LEU A 20 6.11 -2.58 5.39
CA LEU A 20 6.97 -2.98 4.27
C LEU A 20 6.91 -4.48 3.96
N LEU A 21 6.71 -5.30 4.99
CA LEU A 21 6.61 -6.75 4.85
C LEU A 21 5.19 -7.22 4.52
N PHE A 22 4.16 -6.47 4.91
CA PHE A 22 2.75 -6.79 4.73
C PHE A 22 2.37 -7.11 3.27
N PRO A 23 2.82 -6.34 2.25
CA PRO A 23 2.57 -6.69 0.87
C PRO A 23 3.09 -8.09 0.54
N LYS A 24 4.26 -8.50 1.02
CA LYS A 24 4.93 -9.76 0.62
C LYS A 24 4.07 -10.99 0.88
N TRP A 25 3.16 -10.94 1.85
CA TRP A 25 2.28 -12.04 2.24
C TRP A 25 1.05 -12.19 1.33
N MET A 26 0.74 -11.18 0.51
CA MET A 26 -0.43 -11.18 -0.37
C MET A 26 -0.06 -11.48 -1.83
N SER A 27 -0.96 -12.12 -2.58
CA SER A 27 -0.81 -12.30 -4.03
C SER A 27 -0.99 -10.99 -4.79
N PHE A 28 -0.36 -10.85 -5.97
CA PHE A 28 -0.40 -9.63 -6.80
C PHE A 28 -1.82 -9.08 -7.00
N ARG A 29 -2.78 -9.96 -7.34
CA ARG A 29 -4.19 -9.55 -7.55
C ARG A 29 -4.82 -9.03 -6.27
N ARG A 30 -4.56 -9.67 -5.12
CA ARG A 30 -5.09 -9.23 -3.82
C ARG A 30 -4.52 -7.88 -3.41
N ARG A 31 -3.20 -7.65 -3.61
CA ARG A 31 -2.57 -6.33 -3.37
C ARG A 31 -3.19 -5.24 -4.23
N ALA A 32 -3.38 -5.52 -5.52
CA ALA A 32 -3.96 -4.56 -6.46
C ALA A 32 -5.40 -4.19 -6.09
N ILE A 33 -6.24 -5.19 -5.78
CA ILE A 33 -7.65 -4.96 -5.39
C ILE A 33 -7.72 -4.23 -4.05
N ALA A 34 -7.02 -4.72 -3.02
CA ALA A 34 -7.04 -4.11 -1.70
C ALA A 34 -6.50 -2.68 -1.74
N GLY A 35 -5.40 -2.43 -2.46
CA GLY A 35 -4.85 -1.10 -2.64
C GLY A 35 -5.79 -0.16 -3.40
N ALA A 36 -6.42 -0.65 -4.47
CA ALA A 36 -7.38 0.12 -5.27
C ALA A 36 -8.68 0.45 -4.52
N ILE A 37 -9.03 -0.30 -3.48
CA ILE A 37 -10.19 -0.02 -2.61
C ILE A 37 -9.77 0.89 -1.45
N LEU A 38 -8.69 0.54 -0.73
CA LEU A 38 -8.25 1.26 0.47
C LEU A 38 -7.85 2.70 0.17
N PHE A 39 -7.20 2.95 -0.98
CA PHE A 39 -6.76 4.29 -1.35
C PHE A 39 -7.91 5.29 -1.53
N PRO A 40 -8.93 5.04 -2.38
CA PRO A 40 -10.08 5.93 -2.51
C PRO A 40 -10.94 5.96 -1.24
N VAL A 41 -11.07 4.85 -0.50
CA VAL A 41 -11.80 4.84 0.77
C VAL A 41 -11.13 5.75 1.80
N GLY A 42 -9.80 5.68 1.93
CA GLY A 42 -9.06 6.56 2.83
C GLY A 42 -9.18 8.03 2.45
N TRP A 43 -9.12 8.34 1.16
CA TRP A 43 -9.35 9.70 0.65
C TRP A 43 -10.79 10.19 0.87
N ALA A 44 -11.79 9.35 0.60
CA ALA A 44 -13.18 9.67 0.85
C ALA A 44 -13.45 9.90 2.36
N GLY A 45 -12.84 9.09 3.21
CA GLY A 45 -12.87 9.25 4.67
C GLY A 45 -12.25 10.58 5.12
N ALA A 46 -11.08 10.94 4.59
CA ALA A 46 -10.42 12.21 4.91
C ALA A 46 -11.24 13.42 4.44
N SER A 47 -11.72 13.40 3.20
CA SER A 47 -12.59 14.46 2.65
C SER A 47 -13.91 14.57 3.41
N GLY A 48 -14.51 13.43 3.77
CA GLY A 48 -15.72 13.38 4.60
C GLY A 48 -15.47 13.93 6.00
N GLY A 49 -14.30 13.65 6.59
CA GLY A 49 -13.90 14.21 7.88
C GLY A 49 -13.80 15.73 7.85
N LEU A 50 -13.16 16.27 6.81
CA LEU A 50 -13.07 17.72 6.60
C LEU A 50 -14.44 18.35 6.37
N ALA A 51 -15.30 17.73 5.56
CA ALA A 51 -16.65 18.24 5.28
C ALA A 51 -17.59 18.18 6.49
N LEU A 52 -17.34 17.25 7.43
CA LEU A 52 -18.14 17.08 8.63
C LEU A 52 -17.52 17.77 9.86
N GLY A 53 -16.41 18.48 9.71
CA GLY A 53 -15.69 19.14 10.81
C GLY A 53 -16.55 20.09 11.64
N ASP A 54 -17.51 20.76 11.01
CA ASP A 54 -18.42 21.70 11.68
C ASP A 54 -19.57 21.00 12.45
N ARG A 55 -19.69 19.68 12.34
CA ARG A 55 -20.75 18.93 13.00
C ARG A 55 -20.40 18.66 14.46
N PRO A 56 -21.38 18.72 15.37
CA PRO A 56 -21.15 18.56 16.81
C PRO A 56 -20.51 17.20 17.18
N PHE A 57 -20.67 16.16 16.35
CA PHE A 57 -20.01 14.87 16.57
C PHE A 57 -18.49 14.90 16.30
N MET A 58 -18.01 15.79 15.42
CA MET A 58 -16.60 15.97 15.08
C MET A 58 -15.88 16.96 16.02
N GLN A 59 -16.61 17.68 16.87
CA GLN A 59 -16.02 18.58 17.86
C GLN A 59 -15.30 17.83 18.99
N SER A 60 -15.58 16.54 19.18
CA SER A 60 -14.78 15.70 20.05
C SER A 60 -13.43 15.44 19.41
N GLU A 61 -12.37 15.95 20.04
CA GLU A 61 -10.99 15.74 19.60
C GLU A 61 -10.67 14.26 19.39
N ALA A 62 -11.12 13.38 20.30
CA ALA A 62 -10.90 11.94 20.19
C ALA A 62 -11.55 11.34 18.94
N VAL A 63 -12.75 11.79 18.58
CA VAL A 63 -13.47 11.33 17.38
C VAL A 63 -12.78 11.83 16.12
N ALA A 64 -12.41 13.12 16.07
CA ALA A 64 -11.71 13.70 14.93
C ALA A 64 -10.34 13.04 14.70
N PHE A 65 -9.56 12.84 15.77
CA PHE A 65 -8.26 12.14 15.69
C PHE A 65 -8.41 10.70 15.24
N THR A 66 -9.38 9.96 15.77
CA THR A 66 -9.60 8.56 15.38
C THR A 66 -10.04 8.47 13.92
N TRP A 67 -10.95 9.35 13.48
CA TRP A 67 -11.44 9.38 12.11
C TRP A 67 -10.33 9.69 11.10
N MET A 68 -9.55 10.73 11.37
CA MET A 68 -8.42 11.12 10.53
C MET A 68 -7.32 10.06 10.57
N GLY A 69 -7.04 9.49 11.74
CA GLY A 69 -6.07 8.40 11.90
C GLY A 69 -6.42 7.18 11.06
N ILE A 70 -7.68 6.72 11.08
CA ILE A 70 -8.15 5.60 10.25
C ILE A 70 -8.05 5.95 8.76
N SER A 71 -8.45 7.16 8.38
CA SER A 71 -8.42 7.61 6.99
C SER A 71 -6.98 7.63 6.45
N VAL A 72 -6.05 8.20 7.21
CA VAL A 72 -4.62 8.24 6.86
C VAL A 72 -4.04 6.83 6.82
N LEU A 73 -4.37 5.96 7.78
CA LEU A 73 -3.92 4.58 7.78
C LEU A 73 -4.37 3.83 6.52
N ALA A 74 -5.62 4.01 6.10
CA ALA A 74 -6.16 3.43 4.87
C ALA A 74 -5.42 3.94 3.62
N ILE A 75 -5.11 5.24 3.56
CA ILE A 75 -4.30 5.82 2.47
C ILE A 75 -2.91 5.19 2.44
N VAL A 76 -2.21 5.15 3.58
CA VAL A 76 -0.85 4.61 3.69
C VAL A 76 -0.80 3.13 3.29
N LEU A 77 -1.76 2.33 3.78
CA LEU A 77 -1.91 0.93 3.39
C LEU A 77 -2.20 0.79 1.88
N GLY A 78 -3.09 1.63 1.36
CA GLY A 78 -3.40 1.68 -0.07
C GLY A 78 -2.16 1.93 -0.93
N ILE A 79 -1.37 2.95 -0.58
CA ILE A 79 -0.10 3.28 -1.27
C ILE A 79 0.88 2.11 -1.17
N THR A 80 1.06 1.56 0.03
CA THR A 80 2.05 0.49 0.28
C THR A 80 1.72 -0.79 -0.49
N LEU A 81 0.43 -1.05 -0.75
CA LEU A 81 -0.01 -2.17 -1.59
C LEU A 81 0.08 -1.86 -3.08
N LEU A 82 -0.23 -0.64 -3.51
CA LEU A 82 -0.22 -0.24 -4.92
C LEU A 82 1.19 -0.03 -5.48
N VAL A 83 2.12 0.52 -4.71
CA VAL A 83 3.49 0.81 -5.16
C VAL A 83 4.18 -0.45 -5.73
N PRO A 84 4.26 -1.59 -5.01
CA PRO A 84 4.84 -2.81 -5.56
C PRO A 84 4.12 -3.33 -6.81
N VAL A 85 2.79 -3.18 -6.87
CA VAL A 85 1.97 -3.59 -8.01
C VAL A 85 2.34 -2.79 -9.26
N VAL A 86 2.49 -1.47 -9.12
CA VAL A 86 2.90 -0.59 -10.22
C VAL A 86 4.32 -0.93 -10.67
N PHE A 87 5.26 -1.11 -9.75
CA PHE A 87 6.63 -1.51 -10.08
C PHE A 87 6.69 -2.87 -10.81
N GLU A 88 5.97 -3.88 -10.33
CA GLU A 88 5.88 -5.19 -10.99
C GLU A 88 5.22 -5.09 -12.37
N TRP A 89 4.19 -4.26 -12.52
CA TRP A 89 3.51 -4.03 -13.79
C TRP A 89 4.42 -3.36 -14.82
N ILE A 90 5.16 -2.32 -14.40
CA ILE A 90 6.17 -1.65 -15.23
C ILE A 90 7.27 -2.64 -15.61
N ARG A 91 7.76 -3.46 -14.67
CA ARG A 91 8.78 -4.48 -14.93
C ARG A 91 8.31 -5.50 -15.97
N LYS A 92 7.06 -5.97 -15.87
CA LYS A 92 6.46 -6.90 -16.84
C LYS A 92 6.24 -6.27 -18.21
N ARG A 93 5.95 -4.97 -18.28
CA ARG A 93 5.83 -4.23 -19.55
C ARG A 93 7.20 -3.97 -20.21
N ARG A 94 8.24 -3.71 -19.43
CA ARG A 94 9.61 -3.44 -19.93
C ARG A 94 10.39 -4.68 -20.31
N ALA A 95 10.01 -5.86 -19.82
CA ALA A 95 10.51 -7.13 -20.30
C ALA A 95 9.49 -7.73 -21.27
N PRO A 96 9.44 -7.32 -22.54
CA PRO A 96 8.78 -8.13 -23.53
C PRO A 96 9.45 -9.49 -23.45
N ARG A 97 8.65 -10.51 -23.18
CA ARG A 97 8.97 -11.93 -23.32
C ARG A 97 10.12 -12.08 -24.33
N ARG A 98 11.36 -12.26 -23.84
CA ARG A 98 12.46 -12.85 -24.63
C ARG A 98 12.05 -14.32 -24.85
N THR A 99 11.05 -14.47 -25.69
CA THR A 99 10.75 -15.68 -26.46
C THR A 99 11.31 -15.44 -27.85
N THR A 100 12.47 -14.79 -27.94
CA THR A 100 13.33 -14.90 -29.11
C THR A 100 13.93 -16.31 -29.05
N GLU A 101 13.59 -17.11 -30.06
CA GLU A 101 14.51 -18.07 -30.66
C GLU A 101 14.77 -19.42 -29.97
N ARG A 102 13.72 -20.18 -29.63
CA ARG A 102 13.82 -21.65 -29.58
C ARG A 102 13.29 -22.37 -30.84
N TRP A 103 12.87 -21.63 -31.87
CA TRP A 103 12.17 -22.18 -33.04
C TRP A 103 12.91 -22.14 -34.38
N ARG A 104 14.21 -21.76 -34.45
CA ARG A 104 14.97 -21.82 -35.72
C ARG A 104 16.45 -22.14 -35.56
N ALA A 105 16.79 -23.15 -34.75
CA ALA A 105 18.13 -23.76 -34.78
C ALA A 105 18.00 -25.26 -34.54
N GLY A 106 17.62 -25.99 -35.59
CA GLY A 106 17.48 -27.44 -35.51
C GLY A 106 16.96 -28.10 -36.79
N ASN A 107 17.14 -27.48 -37.95
CA ASN A 107 16.85 -28.13 -39.23
C ASN A 107 17.97 -27.88 -40.23
N TRP A 108 19.19 -28.30 -39.89
CA TRP A 108 20.28 -28.51 -40.85
C TRP A 108 21.22 -29.57 -40.27
N ASN A 109 20.88 -30.86 -40.44
CA ASN A 109 21.90 -31.89 -40.61
C ASN A 109 21.30 -33.15 -41.28
N SER A 110 21.92 -33.44 -42.43
CA SER A 110 21.97 -34.67 -43.23
C SER A 110 20.68 -35.36 -43.65
#